data_AF-A0A6F9DJT7-F1
#
_entry.id   AF-A0A6F9DJT7-F1
#
_cell.length_a   1.000
_cell.length_b   1.000
_cell.length_c   1.000
_cell.angle_alpha   90.00
_cell.angle_beta   90.00
_cell.angle_gamma   90.00
#
_symmetry.space_group_name_H-M   'P 1'
#
loop_
_entity.id
_entity.type
_entity.pdbx_description
1 polymer ?
#
loop_
_entity_poly.entity_id
_entity_poly.type
_entity_poly.pdbx_seq_one_letter_code
_entity_poly.pdbx_strand_id
1 'polypeptide(L)'
;MSSRLLLEDVVRSCHYLEYDKATDRKKNADKLNNLIQNPQVVLVLDEKSKTGKTKDGTYTAVFKAVQGYLFKESEATRSKWDTLTDSVQSTRTVKLNQICTLLRLVSKTAVKNGPKLKCSEIVESILIILKRNFQSKLFGKTYLDILTQDILVHRKYVNQISLDQYKEFIAYCTKCFVDQPPHLGSVQVASVMKSLIDSVVMQFDPTKFHDLIDFFSKLVQIVRKSVQPTFIDHSLATLNKFIRWQAQASKARVVLLGQEILQTLVALISSKKVGKTGFHLAVDICLFLVCMMFGREH
;
A
#
# COMPACT_ATOMS: atom_id res chain seq x y z
N MET A 1 36.64 -1.80 -12.08
CA MET A 1 36.32 -2.51 -10.82
C MET A 1 35.56 -3.78 -11.20
N SER A 2 36.00 -4.96 -10.79
CA SER A 2 35.34 -6.23 -11.19
C SER A 2 33.90 -6.31 -10.64
N SER A 3 32.94 -6.79 -11.43
CA SER A 3 31.52 -6.99 -11.04
C SER A 3 31.38 -7.78 -9.73
N ARG A 4 32.34 -8.66 -9.43
CA ARG A 4 32.40 -9.42 -8.18
C ARG A 4 32.63 -8.53 -6.95
N LEU A 5 33.53 -7.56 -7.03
CA LEU A 5 33.87 -6.65 -5.92
C LEU A 5 32.68 -5.75 -5.55
N LEU A 6 31.96 -5.27 -6.56
CA LEU A 6 30.75 -4.45 -6.36
C LEU A 6 29.65 -5.21 -5.61
N LEU A 7 29.45 -6.48 -5.95
CA LEU A 7 28.48 -7.34 -5.26
C LEU A 7 28.91 -7.67 -3.83
N GLU A 8 30.20 -7.96 -3.63
CA GLU A 8 30.77 -8.20 -2.30
C GLU A 8 30.60 -6.98 -1.39
N ASP A 9 30.75 -5.76 -1.92
CA ASP A 9 30.48 -4.52 -1.18
C ASP A 9 29.01 -4.39 -0.75
N VAL A 10 28.06 -4.73 -1.63
CA VAL A 10 26.63 -4.72 -1.29
C VAL A 10 26.32 -5.74 -0.19
N VAL A 11 26.78 -6.98 -0.37
CA VAL A 11 26.55 -8.07 0.60
C VAL A 11 27.16 -7.72 1.95
N ARG A 12 28.39 -7.21 1.97
CA ARG A 12 29.07 -6.76 3.19
C ARG A 12 28.30 -5.63 3.87
N SER A 13 27.84 -4.63 3.11
CA SER A 13 27.02 -3.55 3.67
C SER A 13 25.72 -4.09 4.27
N CYS A 14 25.05 -5.06 3.63
CA CYS A 14 23.86 -5.70 4.18
C CYS A 14 24.16 -6.43 5.50
N HIS A 15 25.26 -7.17 5.59
CA HIS A 15 25.65 -7.87 6.81
C HIS A 15 25.87 -6.91 7.99
N TYR A 16 26.52 -5.76 7.76
CA TYR A 16 26.71 -4.75 8.80
C TYR A 16 25.41 -4.03 9.22
N LEU A 17 24.32 -4.15 8.47
CA LEU A 17 23.01 -3.66 8.93
C LEU A 17 22.44 -4.51 10.08
N GLU A 18 22.90 -5.76 10.21
CA GLU A 18 22.48 -6.68 11.25
C GLU A 18 23.36 -6.60 12.51
N TYR A 19 24.50 -5.91 12.45
CA TYR A 19 25.42 -5.75 13.60
C TYR A 19 24.79 -4.99 14.77
N ASP A 20 25.34 -5.18 15.97
CA ASP A 20 24.81 -4.56 17.19
C ASP A 20 25.22 -3.10 17.37
N LYS A 21 26.36 -2.69 16.80
CA LYS A 21 26.84 -1.32 16.89
C LYS A 21 26.05 -0.38 15.97
N ALA A 22 25.31 0.56 16.57
CA ALA A 22 24.43 1.47 15.84
C ALA A 22 25.15 2.37 14.81
N THR A 23 26.38 2.79 15.11
CA THR A 23 27.19 3.60 14.18
C THR A 23 27.58 2.81 12.94
N ASP A 24 27.84 1.52 13.08
CA ASP A 24 28.24 0.66 11.96
C ASP A 24 27.04 0.40 11.04
N ARG A 25 25.85 0.19 11.63
CA ARG A 25 24.59 0.10 10.86
C ARG A 25 24.34 1.38 10.06
N LYS A 26 24.44 2.55 10.70
CA LYS A 26 24.22 3.85 10.03
C LYS A 26 25.22 4.08 8.89
N LYS A 27 26.52 3.88 9.15
CA LYS A 27 27.58 4.01 8.15
C LYS A 27 27.34 3.09 6.94
N ASN A 28 26.92 1.85 7.19
CA ASN A 28 26.68 0.89 6.11
C ASN A 28 25.35 1.12 5.39
N ALA A 29 24.33 1.68 6.04
CA ALA A 29 23.11 2.15 5.38
C ALA A 29 23.41 3.28 4.40
N ASP A 30 24.25 4.25 4.79
CA ASP A 30 24.65 5.35 3.91
C ASP A 30 25.53 4.86 2.75
N LYS A 31 26.45 3.91 3.01
CA LYS A 31 27.20 3.23 1.94
C LYS A 31 26.27 2.49 0.97
N LEU A 32 25.31 1.73 1.49
CA LEU A 32 24.35 0.98 0.68
C LEU A 32 23.47 1.91 -0.17
N ASN A 33 23.05 3.06 0.38
CA ASN A 33 22.31 4.09 -0.35
C ASN A 33 23.07 4.57 -1.60
N ASN A 34 24.38 4.75 -1.49
CA ASN A 34 25.23 5.13 -2.62
C ASN A 34 25.44 3.98 -3.60
N LEU A 35 25.62 2.76 -3.10
CA LEU A 35 25.79 1.55 -3.93
C LEU A 35 24.56 1.30 -4.80
N ILE A 36 23.34 1.38 -4.25
CA ILE A 36 22.09 1.11 -4.98
C ILE A 36 21.81 2.13 -6.10
N GLN A 37 22.42 3.31 -6.03
CA GLN A 37 22.32 4.33 -7.08
C GLN A 37 23.42 4.20 -8.14
N ASN A 38 24.46 3.39 -7.89
CA ASN A 38 25.53 3.16 -8.86
C ASN A 38 25.03 2.25 -10.00
N PRO A 39 25.06 2.71 -11.27
CA PRO A 39 24.58 1.92 -12.40
C PRO A 39 25.24 0.55 -12.53
N GLN A 40 26.53 0.44 -12.22
CA GLN A 40 27.26 -0.83 -12.31
C GLN A 40 26.78 -1.83 -11.25
N VAL A 41 26.49 -1.35 -10.04
CA VAL A 41 25.91 -2.18 -8.98
C VAL A 41 24.50 -2.63 -9.36
N VAL A 42 23.70 -1.73 -9.94
CA VAL A 42 22.33 -2.05 -10.40
C VAL A 42 22.35 -3.14 -11.47
N LEU A 43 23.27 -3.08 -12.45
CA LEU A 43 23.42 -4.12 -13.47
C LEU A 43 23.72 -5.49 -12.85
N VAL A 44 24.67 -5.55 -11.91
CA VAL A 44 25.04 -6.80 -11.24
C VAL A 44 23.90 -7.35 -10.39
N LEU A 45 23.17 -6.48 -9.68
CA LEU A 45 21.99 -6.89 -8.89
C LEU A 45 20.83 -7.34 -9.77
N ASP A 46 20.61 -6.70 -10.92
CA ASP A 46 19.61 -7.08 -11.90
C ASP A 46 19.88 -8.48 -12.44
N GLU A 47 21.12 -8.78 -12.84
CA GLU A 47 21.53 -10.10 -13.32
C GLU A 47 21.38 -11.16 -12.23
N LYS A 48 21.90 -10.91 -11.03
CA LYS A 48 21.82 -11.85 -9.91
C LYS A 48 20.39 -12.16 -9.51
N SER A 49 19.55 -11.12 -9.39
CA SER A 49 18.15 -11.27 -8.98
C SER A 49 17.30 -11.98 -10.02
N LYS A 50 17.64 -11.91 -11.32
CA LYS A 50 17.00 -12.71 -12.37
C LYS A 50 17.32 -14.20 -12.25
N THR A 51 18.57 -14.55 -11.95
CA THR A 51 18.98 -15.97 -11.90
C THR A 51 18.43 -16.71 -10.68
N GLY A 52 18.22 -16.02 -9.56
CA GLY A 52 17.66 -16.59 -8.33
C GLY A 52 18.49 -17.71 -7.69
N LYS A 53 19.70 -17.98 -8.19
CA LYS A 53 20.53 -19.14 -7.80
C LYS A 53 21.22 -18.97 -6.44
N THR A 54 21.40 -17.75 -5.95
CA THR A 54 22.04 -17.46 -4.66
C THR A 54 21.08 -16.69 -3.75
N LYS A 55 21.10 -16.98 -2.44
CA LYS A 55 20.31 -16.22 -1.46
C LYS A 55 20.84 -14.79 -1.31
N ASP A 56 22.17 -14.65 -1.27
CA ASP A 56 22.84 -13.35 -1.10
C ASP A 56 23.03 -12.61 -2.43
N GLY A 57 23.18 -11.29 -2.32
CA GLY A 57 23.44 -10.42 -3.47
C GLY A 57 22.25 -10.27 -4.42
N THR A 58 21.03 -10.51 -3.92
CA THR A 58 19.78 -10.25 -4.64
C THR A 58 19.08 -9.02 -4.06
N TYR A 59 18.21 -8.37 -4.84
CA TYR A 59 17.36 -7.30 -4.31
C TYR A 59 16.54 -7.77 -3.10
N THR A 60 16.13 -9.05 -3.07
CA THR A 60 15.35 -9.61 -1.94
C THR A 60 16.18 -9.66 -0.67
N ALA A 61 17.46 -10.06 -0.75
CA ALA A 61 18.35 -10.04 0.40
C ALA A 61 18.63 -8.61 0.88
N VAL A 62 18.86 -7.67 -0.05
CA VAL A 62 19.07 -6.26 0.28
C VAL A 62 17.83 -5.67 0.98
N PHE A 63 16.64 -5.94 0.44
CA PHE A 63 15.38 -5.47 1.03
C PHE A 63 15.20 -6.01 2.46
N LYS A 64 15.44 -7.31 2.66
CA LYS A 64 15.37 -7.94 3.99
C LYS A 64 16.38 -7.35 4.97
N ALA A 65 17.61 -7.09 4.55
CA ALA A 65 18.63 -6.49 5.42
C ALA A 65 18.24 -5.08 5.87
N VAL A 66 17.75 -4.23 4.95
CA VAL A 66 17.27 -2.88 5.28
C VAL A 66 16.02 -2.94 6.15
N GLN A 67 15.10 -3.87 5.88
CA GLN A 67 13.93 -4.10 6.72
C GLN A 67 14.33 -4.54 8.13
N GLY A 68 15.26 -5.48 8.27
CA GLY A 68 15.78 -5.96 9.56
C GLY A 68 16.39 -4.81 10.36
N TYR A 69 17.14 -3.94 9.70
CA TYR A 69 17.67 -2.72 10.32
C TYR A 69 16.56 -1.78 10.80
N LEU A 70 15.54 -1.53 9.98
CA LEU A 70 14.38 -0.71 10.36
C LEU A 70 13.66 -1.29 11.59
N PHE A 71 13.47 -2.61 11.65
CA PHE A 71 12.89 -3.28 12.81
C PHE A 71 13.77 -3.16 14.04
N LYS A 72 15.08 -3.40 13.91
CA LYS A 72 16.02 -3.31 15.03
C LYS A 72 16.02 -1.90 15.65
N GLU A 73 15.98 -0.86 14.82
CA GLU A 73 15.93 0.53 15.29
C GLU A 73 14.57 0.90 15.92
N SER A 74 13.46 0.41 15.38
CA SER A 74 12.14 0.69 15.96
C SER A 74 11.94 -0.05 17.29
N GLU A 75 12.30 -1.33 17.38
CA GLU A 75 12.14 -2.12 18.61
C GLU A 75 13.01 -1.60 19.76
N ALA A 76 14.22 -1.11 19.47
CA ALA A 76 15.11 -0.50 20.49
C ALA A 76 14.46 0.71 21.21
N THR A 77 13.41 1.29 20.64
CA THR A 77 12.76 2.49 21.15
C THR A 77 11.31 2.26 21.58
N ARG A 78 10.75 1.08 21.33
CA ARG A 78 9.33 0.77 21.50
C ARG A 78 8.83 0.88 22.93
N SER A 79 9.50 0.24 23.88
CA SER A 79 9.03 0.16 25.28
C SER A 79 9.00 1.50 26.01
N LYS A 80 9.78 2.48 25.53
CA LYS A 80 9.88 3.81 26.13
C LYS A 80 9.23 4.89 25.28
N TRP A 81 8.69 4.57 24.11
CA TRP A 81 8.28 5.57 23.10
C TRP A 81 7.39 6.67 23.69
N ASP A 82 6.32 6.28 24.39
CA ASP A 82 5.33 7.19 24.96
C ASP A 82 5.84 7.98 26.18
N THR A 83 6.99 7.61 26.74
CA THR A 83 7.63 8.31 27.87
C THR A 83 8.69 9.33 27.44
N LEU A 84 9.01 9.39 26.14
CA LEU A 84 9.98 10.31 25.59
C LEU A 84 9.37 11.69 25.39
N THR A 85 10.20 12.72 25.45
CA THR A 85 9.81 14.06 25.00
C THR A 85 9.58 14.07 23.49
N ASP A 86 8.71 14.97 23.03
CA ASP A 86 8.39 15.15 21.61
C ASP A 86 9.64 15.37 20.75
N SER A 87 10.63 16.11 21.27
CA SER A 87 11.91 16.34 20.59
C SER A 87 12.69 15.05 20.35
N VAL A 88 12.71 14.14 21.34
CA VAL A 88 13.39 12.85 21.21
C VAL A 88 12.61 11.91 20.29
N GLN A 89 11.27 11.89 20.36
CA GLN A 89 10.43 11.15 19.42
C GLN A 89 10.63 11.62 17.98
N SER A 90 10.69 12.94 17.77
CA SER A 90 10.95 13.55 16.46
C SER A 90 12.30 13.12 15.89
N THR A 91 13.37 13.22 16.69
CA THR A 91 14.72 12.78 16.29
C THR A 91 14.77 11.30 15.90
N ARG A 92 14.09 10.43 16.66
CA ARG A 92 13.99 9.00 16.35
C ARG A 92 13.18 8.74 15.09
N THR A 93 12.09 9.49 14.89
CA THR A 93 11.26 9.43 13.68
C THR A 93 12.06 9.83 12.45
N VAL A 94 12.88 10.88 12.52
CA VAL A 94 13.79 11.29 11.43
C VAL A 94 14.75 10.15 11.08
N LYS A 95 15.34 9.49 12.08
CA LYS A 95 16.22 8.33 11.86
C LYS A 95 15.49 7.20 11.14
N LEU A 96 14.31 6.80 11.60
CA LEU A 96 13.51 5.75 10.96
C LEU A 96 13.08 6.12 9.54
N ASN A 97 12.75 7.40 9.30
CA ASN A 97 12.41 7.90 7.98
C ASN A 97 13.58 7.82 7.00
N GLN A 98 14.82 8.06 7.43
CA GLN A 98 16.00 7.86 6.58
C GLN A 98 16.12 6.39 6.14
N ILE A 99 15.85 5.46 7.05
CA ILE A 99 15.88 4.02 6.73
C ILE A 99 14.72 3.66 5.79
N CYS A 100 13.54 4.25 5.99
CA CYS A 100 12.39 4.10 5.08
C CYS A 100 12.69 4.60 3.67
N THR A 101 13.41 5.71 3.54
CA THR A 101 13.86 6.24 2.23
C THR A 101 14.78 5.24 1.53
N LEU A 102 15.73 4.63 2.25
CA LEU A 102 16.57 3.57 1.70
C LEU A 102 15.75 2.34 1.29
N LEU A 103 14.81 1.91 2.12
CA LEU A 103 13.93 0.78 1.81
C LEU A 103 13.13 1.02 0.53
N ARG A 104 12.55 2.23 0.38
CA ARG A 104 11.83 2.65 -0.82
C ARG A 104 12.74 2.72 -2.04
N LEU A 105 13.97 3.22 -1.89
CA LEU A 105 14.96 3.26 -2.97
C LEU A 105 15.30 1.85 -3.47
N VAL A 106 15.49 0.89 -2.56
CA VAL A 106 15.75 -0.51 -2.92
C VAL A 106 14.56 -1.09 -3.68
N SER A 107 13.34 -0.91 -3.17
CA SER A 107 12.11 -1.38 -3.81
C SER A 107 11.95 -0.81 -5.22
N LYS A 108 11.97 0.53 -5.34
CA LYS A 108 11.84 1.25 -6.62
C LYS A 108 12.90 0.82 -7.63
N THR A 109 14.15 0.70 -7.20
CA THR A 109 15.26 0.29 -8.08
C THR A 109 15.06 -1.15 -8.58
N ALA A 110 14.64 -2.06 -7.70
CA ALA A 110 14.42 -3.45 -8.06
C ALA A 110 13.32 -3.62 -9.13
N VAL A 111 12.25 -2.82 -9.05
CA VAL A 111 11.08 -2.93 -9.94
C VAL A 111 11.16 -2.07 -11.21
N LYS A 112 12.08 -1.09 -11.28
CA LYS A 112 12.22 -0.13 -12.39
C LYS A 112 12.24 -0.79 -13.78
N ASN A 113 12.96 -1.90 -13.93
CA ASN A 113 13.08 -2.66 -15.18
C ASN A 113 12.37 -4.02 -15.08
N GLY A 114 11.22 -4.03 -14.43
CA GLY A 114 10.42 -5.21 -14.19
C GLY A 114 10.69 -5.89 -12.83
N PRO A 115 9.85 -6.86 -12.44
CA PRO A 115 9.80 -7.36 -11.07
C PRO A 115 10.94 -8.34 -10.74
N LYS A 116 11.85 -7.91 -9.85
CA LYS A 116 13.07 -8.65 -9.43
C LYS A 116 13.15 -8.96 -7.94
N LEU A 117 12.22 -8.44 -7.14
CA LEU A 117 12.04 -8.86 -5.75
C LEU A 117 11.11 -10.07 -5.71
N LYS A 118 11.27 -10.93 -4.71
CA LYS A 118 10.29 -12.00 -4.47
C LYS A 118 8.99 -11.39 -3.95
N CYS A 119 7.89 -11.61 -4.66
CA CYS A 119 6.59 -11.02 -4.33
C CYS A 119 6.10 -11.47 -2.95
N SER A 120 6.16 -12.77 -2.68
CA SER A 120 5.73 -13.36 -1.40
C SER A 120 6.40 -12.68 -0.20
N GLU A 121 7.72 -12.47 -0.29
CA GLU A 121 8.52 -11.86 0.77
C GLU A 121 8.12 -10.41 1.04
N ILE A 122 7.86 -9.62 0.00
CA ILE A 122 7.45 -8.22 0.16
C ILE A 122 6.00 -8.13 0.67
N VAL A 123 5.11 -8.95 0.14
CA VAL A 123 3.68 -8.94 0.51
C VAL A 123 3.50 -9.35 1.96
N GLU A 124 4.16 -10.44 2.38
CA GLU A 124 4.17 -10.89 3.78
C GLU A 124 4.75 -9.81 4.70
N SER A 125 5.87 -9.22 4.29
CA SER A 125 6.52 -8.11 4.97
C SER A 125 5.61 -6.90 5.19
N ILE A 126 4.87 -6.46 4.15
CA ILE A 126 3.88 -5.38 4.26
C ILE A 126 2.79 -5.77 5.26
N LEU A 127 2.18 -6.95 5.12
CA LEU A 127 1.09 -7.40 6.00
C LEU A 127 1.51 -7.47 7.47
N ILE A 128 2.70 -7.99 7.75
CA ILE A 128 3.26 -8.03 9.11
C ILE A 128 3.37 -6.63 9.70
N ILE A 129 3.83 -5.65 8.92
CA ILE A 129 3.95 -4.26 9.38
C ILE A 129 2.59 -3.63 9.65
N LEU A 130 1.65 -3.77 8.72
CA LEU A 130 0.32 -3.16 8.85
C LEU A 130 -0.45 -3.73 10.06
N LYS A 131 -0.24 -5.00 10.41
CA LYS A 131 -0.82 -5.62 11.61
C LYS A 131 -0.19 -5.16 12.94
N ARG A 132 1.02 -4.60 12.93
CA ARG A 132 1.72 -4.15 14.15
C ARG A 132 1.41 -2.69 14.45
N ASN A 133 0.60 -2.44 15.48
CA ASN A 133 0.15 -1.09 15.87
C ASN A 133 1.29 -0.06 16.00
N PHE A 134 2.44 -0.44 16.59
CA PHE A 134 3.56 0.49 16.79
C PHE A 134 4.29 0.81 15.49
N GLN A 135 4.73 -0.22 14.75
CA GLN A 135 5.44 -0.04 13.48
C GLN A 135 4.57 0.58 12.39
N SER A 136 3.28 0.20 12.33
CA SER A 136 2.34 0.79 11.39
C SER A 136 2.20 2.30 11.61
N LYS A 137 2.17 2.76 12.87
CA LYS A 137 2.19 4.19 13.23
C LYS A 137 3.42 4.92 12.71
N LEU A 138 4.61 4.31 12.82
CA LEU A 138 5.87 4.95 12.48
C LEU A 138 6.17 4.94 10.98
N PHE A 139 5.87 3.84 10.29
CA PHE A 139 6.28 3.66 8.90
C PHE A 139 5.32 2.82 8.06
N GLY A 140 4.08 2.58 8.51
CA GLY A 140 3.03 1.94 7.71
C GLY A 140 2.77 2.69 6.41
N LYS A 141 2.83 4.03 6.43
CA LYS A 141 2.79 4.89 5.23
C LYS A 141 3.78 4.44 4.15
N THR A 142 5.02 4.14 4.53
CA THR A 142 6.07 3.72 3.60
C THR A 142 5.72 2.40 2.92
N TYR A 143 5.18 1.44 3.68
CA TYR A 143 4.81 0.12 3.16
C TYR A 143 3.55 0.17 2.28
N LEU A 144 2.60 1.05 2.58
CA LEU A 144 1.45 1.31 1.70
C LEU A 144 1.87 1.97 0.38
N ASP A 145 2.86 2.87 0.42
CA ASP A 145 3.44 3.46 -0.79
C ASP A 145 4.18 2.40 -1.62
N ILE A 146 4.96 1.50 -0.99
CA ILE A 146 5.59 0.38 -1.70
C ILE A 146 4.53 -0.52 -2.34
N LEU A 147 3.47 -0.89 -1.61
CA LEU A 147 2.37 -1.70 -2.13
C LEU A 147 1.78 -1.06 -3.39
N THR A 148 1.45 0.22 -3.35
CA THR A 148 0.73 0.90 -4.44
C THR A 148 1.62 1.32 -5.60
N GLN A 149 2.87 1.72 -5.34
CA GLN A 149 3.75 2.30 -6.35
C GLN A 149 4.72 1.29 -6.97
N ASP A 150 5.07 0.23 -6.23
CA ASP A 150 6.07 -0.74 -6.66
C ASP A 150 5.48 -2.14 -6.87
N ILE A 151 4.39 -2.50 -6.19
CA ILE A 151 3.82 -3.86 -6.25
C ILE A 151 2.60 -3.93 -7.19
N LEU A 152 1.54 -3.20 -6.85
CA LEU A 152 0.26 -3.26 -7.57
C LEU A 152 0.32 -2.70 -9.00
N VAL A 153 1.36 -1.95 -9.36
CA VAL A 153 1.59 -1.46 -10.73
C VAL A 153 2.07 -2.55 -11.69
N HIS A 154 2.60 -3.67 -11.19
CA HIS A 154 3.16 -4.72 -12.01
C HIS A 154 2.27 -5.98 -12.02
N ARG A 155 1.68 -6.28 -13.18
CA ARG A 155 0.79 -7.45 -13.38
C ARG A 155 1.39 -8.77 -12.88
N LYS A 156 2.70 -8.98 -13.06
CA LYS A 156 3.40 -10.19 -12.57
C LYS A 156 3.36 -10.32 -11.04
N TYR A 157 3.41 -9.23 -10.28
CA TYR A 157 3.26 -9.27 -8.83
C TYR A 157 1.80 -9.39 -8.42
N VAL A 158 0.93 -8.61 -9.05
CA VAL A 158 -0.53 -8.66 -8.85
C VAL A 158 -1.03 -10.10 -8.90
N ASN A 159 -0.67 -10.85 -9.94
CA ASN A 159 -1.04 -12.27 -10.11
C ASN A 159 -0.43 -13.25 -9.08
N GLN A 160 0.55 -12.82 -8.28
CA GLN A 160 1.18 -13.64 -7.23
C GLN A 160 0.59 -13.39 -5.84
N ILE A 161 -0.23 -12.34 -5.68
CA ILE A 161 -0.90 -12.05 -4.41
C ILE A 161 -2.13 -12.95 -4.31
N SER A 162 -2.23 -13.71 -3.22
CA SER A 162 -3.36 -14.61 -2.98
C SER A 162 -4.65 -13.85 -2.64
N LEU A 163 -5.79 -14.51 -2.81
CA LEU A 163 -7.11 -13.99 -2.43
C LEU A 163 -7.12 -13.54 -0.95
N ASP A 164 -6.58 -14.35 -0.06
CA ASP A 164 -6.57 -14.05 1.38
C ASP A 164 -5.71 -12.81 1.69
N GLN A 165 -4.55 -12.67 1.05
CA GLN A 165 -3.71 -11.47 1.19
C GLN A 165 -4.44 -10.22 0.69
N TYR A 166 -5.17 -10.29 -0.42
CA TYR A 166 -6.02 -9.18 -0.87
C TYR A 166 -7.09 -8.81 0.15
N LYS A 167 -7.78 -9.81 0.71
CA LYS A 167 -8.78 -9.60 1.76
C LYS A 167 -8.18 -8.95 3.00
N GLU A 168 -6.98 -9.37 3.41
CA GLU A 168 -6.27 -8.76 4.54
C GLU A 168 -5.92 -7.29 4.30
N PHE A 169 -5.41 -6.95 3.10
CA PHE A 169 -5.12 -5.56 2.75
C PHE A 169 -6.39 -4.70 2.74
N ILE A 170 -7.47 -5.21 2.15
CA ILE A 170 -8.75 -4.51 2.09
C ILE A 170 -9.32 -4.33 3.49
N ALA A 171 -9.32 -5.36 4.33
CA ALA A 171 -9.77 -5.29 5.72
C ALA A 171 -8.98 -4.23 6.51
N TYR A 172 -7.66 -4.17 6.33
CA TYR A 172 -6.82 -3.13 6.92
C TYR A 172 -7.25 -1.73 6.46
N CYS A 173 -7.40 -1.51 5.14
CA CYS A 173 -7.83 -0.22 4.61
C CYS A 173 -9.23 0.17 5.11
N THR A 174 -10.18 -0.76 5.11
CA THR A 174 -11.54 -0.58 5.65
C THR A 174 -11.50 -0.13 7.10
N LYS A 175 -10.67 -0.77 7.95
CA LYS A 175 -10.46 -0.32 9.33
C LYS A 175 -9.91 1.11 9.39
N CYS A 176 -8.92 1.46 8.56
CA CYS A 176 -8.38 2.82 8.51
C CYS A 176 -9.41 3.88 8.07
N PHE A 177 -10.38 3.54 7.22
CA PHE A 177 -11.47 4.45 6.85
C PHE A 177 -12.36 4.78 8.06
N VAL A 178 -12.64 3.78 8.90
CA VAL A 178 -13.49 3.92 10.10
C VAL A 178 -12.74 4.64 11.21
N ASP A 179 -11.53 4.19 11.53
CA ASP A 179 -10.75 4.68 12.67
C ASP A 179 -10.09 6.04 12.40
N GLN A 180 -9.90 6.41 11.13
CA GLN A 180 -9.22 7.64 10.68
C GLN A 180 -7.92 7.94 11.45
N PRO A 181 -6.95 7.00 11.44
CA PRO A 181 -5.76 7.13 12.27
C PRO A 181 -4.93 8.37 11.85
N PRO A 182 -4.51 9.23 12.79
CA PRO A 182 -3.92 10.53 12.47
C PRO A 182 -2.58 10.45 11.72
N HIS A 183 -1.88 9.31 11.80
CA HIS A 183 -0.59 9.09 11.13
C HIS A 183 -0.74 8.65 9.66
N LEU A 184 -1.93 8.24 9.22
CA LEU A 184 -2.20 7.90 7.82
C LEU A 184 -3.13 8.95 7.21
N GLY A 185 -2.73 9.50 6.07
CA GLY A 185 -3.59 10.42 5.33
C GLY A 185 -4.79 9.68 4.77
N SER A 186 -6.00 10.18 5.01
CA SER A 186 -7.25 9.60 4.47
C SER A 186 -7.20 9.45 2.93
N VAL A 187 -6.64 10.43 2.23
CA VAL A 187 -6.41 10.39 0.77
C VAL A 187 -5.51 9.22 0.36
N GLN A 188 -4.46 8.93 1.15
CA GLN A 188 -3.55 7.82 0.88
C GLN A 188 -4.28 6.49 1.05
N VAL A 189 -5.02 6.30 2.15
CA VAL A 189 -5.81 5.09 2.39
C VAL A 189 -6.83 4.87 1.26
N ALA A 190 -7.49 5.95 0.80
CA ALA A 190 -8.41 5.86 -0.32
C ALA A 190 -7.72 5.53 -1.65
N SER A 191 -6.51 6.06 -1.89
CA SER A 191 -5.70 5.71 -3.06
C SER A 191 -5.28 4.24 -3.04
N VAL A 192 -4.86 3.72 -1.88
CA VAL A 192 -4.52 2.30 -1.71
C VAL A 192 -5.73 1.42 -1.97
N MET A 193 -6.87 1.74 -1.35
CA MET A 193 -8.12 1.00 -1.55
C MET A 193 -8.51 0.97 -3.03
N LYS A 194 -8.41 2.11 -3.72
CA LYS A 194 -8.66 2.17 -5.16
C LYS A 194 -7.74 1.20 -5.93
N SER A 195 -6.43 1.21 -5.68
CA SER A 195 -5.48 0.30 -6.35
C SER A 195 -5.75 -1.17 -6.05
N LEU A 196 -6.17 -1.50 -4.83
CA LEU A 196 -6.55 -2.86 -4.44
C LEU A 196 -7.79 -3.33 -5.18
N ILE A 197 -8.86 -2.52 -5.21
CA ILE A 197 -10.09 -2.84 -5.94
C ILE A 197 -9.83 -2.91 -7.45
N ASP A 198 -9.03 -2.00 -8.00
CA ASP A 198 -8.59 -2.06 -9.40
C ASP A 198 -7.93 -3.41 -9.72
N SER A 199 -7.11 -3.94 -8.79
CA SER A 199 -6.43 -5.23 -8.95
C SER A 199 -7.37 -6.42 -8.76
N VAL A 200 -8.29 -6.36 -7.80
CA VAL A 200 -9.21 -7.46 -7.48
C VAL A 200 -10.23 -7.67 -8.60
N VAL A 201 -10.80 -6.58 -9.13
CA VAL A 201 -11.78 -6.61 -10.22
C VAL A 201 -11.21 -7.25 -11.49
N MET A 202 -9.90 -7.16 -11.72
CA MET A 202 -9.22 -7.77 -12.85
C MET A 202 -8.89 -9.26 -12.68
N GLN A 203 -8.90 -9.77 -11.44
CA GLN A 203 -8.33 -11.09 -11.13
C GLN A 203 -9.34 -12.10 -10.60
N PHE A 204 -10.36 -11.63 -9.91
CA PHE A 204 -11.25 -12.51 -9.15
C PHE A 204 -12.69 -12.39 -9.61
N ASP A 205 -13.44 -13.45 -9.33
CA ASP A 205 -14.89 -13.47 -9.46
C ASP A 205 -15.54 -12.57 -8.38
N PRO A 206 -16.58 -11.77 -8.73
CA PRO A 206 -17.22 -10.87 -7.76
C PRO A 206 -17.82 -11.57 -6.54
N THR A 207 -18.21 -12.84 -6.63
CA THR A 207 -18.76 -13.60 -5.49
C THR A 207 -17.78 -13.71 -4.32
N LYS A 208 -16.47 -13.58 -4.56
CA LYS A 208 -15.42 -13.69 -3.53
C LYS A 208 -15.33 -12.51 -2.58
N PHE A 209 -15.98 -11.37 -2.90
CA PHE A 209 -15.86 -10.09 -2.20
C PHE A 209 -17.21 -9.43 -1.89
N HIS A 210 -18.25 -10.24 -1.64
CA HIS A 210 -19.58 -9.73 -1.31
C HIS A 210 -19.66 -9.03 0.06
N ASP A 211 -18.76 -9.40 0.97
CA ASP A 211 -18.58 -8.81 2.30
C ASP A 211 -18.19 -7.33 2.28
N LEU A 212 -17.71 -6.82 1.13
CA LEU A 212 -17.37 -5.40 0.98
C LEU A 212 -18.59 -4.49 0.78
N ILE A 213 -19.78 -5.03 0.52
CA ILE A 213 -21.01 -4.23 0.34
C ILE A 213 -21.28 -3.37 1.56
N ASP A 214 -21.21 -3.96 2.77
CA ASP A 214 -21.45 -3.25 4.03
C ASP A 214 -20.42 -2.14 4.27
N PHE A 215 -19.17 -2.38 3.86
CA PHE A 215 -18.13 -1.36 3.89
C PHE A 215 -18.48 -0.18 2.98
N PHE A 216 -18.91 -0.44 1.74
CA PHE A 216 -19.25 0.62 0.79
C PHE A 216 -20.47 1.44 1.21
N SER A 217 -21.46 0.82 1.87
CA SER A 217 -22.58 1.54 2.49
C SER A 217 -22.08 2.57 3.53
N LYS A 218 -21.18 2.14 4.42
CA LYS A 218 -20.54 3.02 5.42
C LYS A 218 -19.61 4.06 4.78
N LEU A 219 -18.89 3.70 3.73
CA LEU A 219 -17.96 4.60 3.02
C LEU A 219 -18.69 5.84 2.51
N VAL A 220 -19.88 5.69 1.91
CA VAL A 220 -20.63 6.85 1.38
C VAL A 220 -21.00 7.83 2.49
N GLN A 221 -21.32 7.34 3.70
CA GLN A 221 -21.56 8.20 4.85
C GLN A 221 -20.32 8.98 5.29
N ILE A 222 -19.13 8.35 5.22
CA ILE A 222 -17.85 9.00 5.52
C ILE A 222 -17.52 10.05 4.44
N VAL A 223 -17.71 9.70 3.17
CA VAL A 223 -17.49 10.59 2.01
C VAL A 223 -18.34 11.86 2.13
N ARG A 224 -19.62 11.73 2.53
CA ARG A 224 -20.52 12.87 2.74
C ARG A 224 -20.02 13.87 3.77
N LYS A 225 -19.30 13.41 4.80
CA LYS A 225 -18.75 14.26 5.87
C LYS A 225 -17.39 14.86 5.49
N SER A 226 -16.73 14.34 4.47
CA SER A 226 -15.41 14.79 4.06
C SER A 226 -15.46 16.13 3.32
N VAL A 227 -14.41 16.92 3.49
CA VAL A 227 -14.17 18.18 2.76
C VAL A 227 -13.01 18.07 1.77
N GLN A 228 -12.34 16.93 1.70
CA GLN A 228 -11.15 16.74 0.87
C GLN A 228 -11.53 16.18 -0.50
N PRO A 229 -11.40 16.95 -1.60
CA PRO A 229 -11.88 16.52 -2.92
C PRO A 229 -11.22 15.23 -3.42
N THR A 230 -9.89 15.11 -3.27
CA THR A 230 -9.15 13.91 -3.73
C THR A 230 -9.58 12.63 -3.00
N PHE A 231 -9.94 12.75 -1.70
CA PHE A 231 -10.48 11.62 -0.95
C PHE A 231 -11.85 11.20 -1.48
N ILE A 232 -12.72 12.18 -1.75
CA ILE A 232 -14.05 11.94 -2.33
C ILE A 232 -13.92 11.27 -3.70
N ASP A 233 -13.06 11.82 -4.58
CA ASP A 233 -12.83 11.29 -5.92
C ASP A 233 -12.35 9.84 -5.89
N HIS A 234 -11.32 9.52 -5.09
CA HIS A 234 -10.83 8.15 -4.96
C HIS A 234 -11.91 7.21 -4.40
N SER A 235 -12.65 7.64 -3.39
CA SER A 235 -13.69 6.82 -2.76
C SER A 235 -14.84 6.51 -3.71
N LEU A 236 -15.34 7.53 -4.44
CA LEU A 236 -16.39 7.36 -5.43
C LEU A 236 -15.93 6.55 -6.65
N ALA A 237 -14.69 6.75 -7.13
CA ALA A 237 -14.14 5.95 -8.21
C ALA A 237 -14.05 4.46 -7.83
N THR A 238 -13.65 4.19 -6.59
CA THR A 238 -13.59 2.83 -6.04
C THR A 238 -14.98 2.22 -5.95
N LEU A 239 -15.96 2.96 -5.40
CA LEU A 239 -17.35 2.52 -5.30
C LEU A 239 -17.95 2.22 -6.68
N ASN A 240 -17.82 3.14 -7.64
CA ASN A 240 -18.38 2.97 -8.99
C ASN A 240 -17.87 1.70 -9.67
N LYS A 241 -16.56 1.44 -9.56
CA LYS A 241 -15.96 0.24 -10.10
C LYS A 241 -16.47 -1.03 -9.40
N PHE A 242 -16.52 -1.00 -8.06
CA PHE A 242 -16.99 -2.13 -7.27
C PHE A 242 -18.45 -2.49 -7.57
N ILE A 243 -19.38 -1.54 -7.60
CA ILE A 243 -20.80 -1.83 -7.81
C ILE A 243 -21.07 -2.39 -9.21
N ARG A 244 -20.36 -1.89 -10.24
CA ARG A 244 -20.49 -2.39 -11.62
C ARG A 244 -19.97 -3.81 -11.75
N TRP A 245 -18.87 -4.11 -11.07
CA TRP A 245 -18.32 -5.45 -11.02
C TRP A 245 -19.20 -6.42 -10.22
N GLN A 246 -19.70 -6.00 -9.05
CA GLN A 246 -20.64 -6.82 -8.24
C GLN A 246 -21.98 -7.07 -8.94
N ALA A 247 -22.45 -6.14 -9.77
CA ALA A 247 -23.69 -6.33 -10.53
C ALA A 247 -23.62 -7.53 -11.50
N GLN A 248 -22.41 -7.94 -11.91
CA GLN A 248 -22.21 -9.13 -12.73
C GLN A 248 -22.48 -10.42 -11.94
N ALA A 249 -22.29 -10.41 -10.62
CA ALA A 249 -22.57 -11.56 -9.76
C ALA A 249 -23.98 -11.51 -9.16
N SER A 250 -24.44 -10.35 -8.68
CA SER A 250 -25.76 -10.22 -8.08
C SER A 250 -26.33 -8.81 -8.22
N LYS A 251 -27.26 -8.64 -9.15
CA LYS A 251 -28.03 -7.40 -9.31
C LYS A 251 -28.79 -7.05 -8.02
N ALA A 252 -29.42 -8.04 -7.37
CA ALA A 252 -30.21 -7.85 -6.15
C ALA A 252 -29.38 -7.21 -5.01
N ARG A 253 -28.15 -7.67 -4.79
CA ARG A 253 -27.25 -7.10 -3.77
C ARG A 253 -26.87 -5.65 -4.06
N VAL A 254 -26.61 -5.32 -5.33
CA VAL A 254 -26.31 -3.96 -5.75
C VAL A 254 -27.53 -3.04 -5.61
N VAL A 255 -28.73 -3.55 -5.90
CA VAL A 255 -30.00 -2.83 -5.69
C VAL A 255 -30.21 -2.51 -4.21
N LEU A 256 -30.01 -3.47 -3.30
CA LEU A 256 -30.12 -3.24 -1.86
C LEU A 256 -29.12 -2.17 -1.38
N LEU A 257 -27.85 -2.28 -1.79
CA LEU A 257 -26.86 -1.23 -1.52
C LEU A 257 -27.31 0.13 -2.06
N GLY A 258 -27.86 0.15 -3.28
CA GLY A 258 -28.38 1.35 -3.92
C GLY A 258 -29.47 2.03 -3.09
N GLN A 259 -30.43 1.27 -2.58
CA GLN A 259 -31.49 1.77 -1.71
C GLN A 259 -30.93 2.46 -0.45
N GLU A 260 -29.85 1.94 0.12
CA GLU A 260 -29.21 2.52 1.31
C GLU A 260 -28.46 3.83 1.01
N ILE A 261 -27.72 3.88 -0.11
CA ILE A 261 -26.76 4.97 -0.35
C ILE A 261 -27.31 6.10 -1.23
N LEU A 262 -28.37 5.87 -2.00
CA LEU A 262 -28.83 6.81 -3.04
C LEU A 262 -29.17 8.19 -2.48
N GLN A 263 -29.92 8.27 -1.38
CA GLN A 263 -30.25 9.55 -0.75
C GLN A 263 -29.00 10.30 -0.29
N THR A 264 -27.98 9.57 0.17
CA THR A 264 -26.72 10.14 0.66
C THR A 264 -25.89 10.69 -0.51
N LEU A 265 -25.87 9.98 -1.65
CA LEU A 265 -25.21 10.44 -2.87
C LEU A 265 -25.89 11.67 -3.47
N VAL A 266 -27.23 11.70 -3.51
CA VAL A 266 -27.99 12.89 -3.96
C VAL A 266 -27.67 14.09 -3.08
N ALA A 267 -27.68 13.92 -1.76
CA ALA A 267 -27.31 15.00 -0.84
C ALA A 267 -25.85 15.47 -1.02
N LEU A 268 -24.93 14.56 -1.33
CA LEU A 268 -23.53 14.89 -1.63
C LEU A 268 -23.44 15.76 -2.90
N ILE A 269 -24.14 15.38 -3.97
CA ILE A 269 -24.21 16.14 -5.24
C ILE A 269 -24.75 17.56 -5.00
N SER A 270 -25.81 17.71 -4.20
CA SER A 270 -26.41 19.01 -3.89
C SER A 270 -25.53 19.90 -3.02
N SER A 271 -24.56 19.35 -2.29
CA SER A 271 -23.80 20.08 -1.27
C SER A 271 -22.78 21.10 -1.81
N LYS A 272 -22.52 21.14 -3.13
CA LYS A 272 -21.46 21.95 -3.79
C LYS A 272 -20.03 21.74 -3.24
N LYS A 273 -19.82 20.78 -2.32
CA LYS A 273 -18.51 20.45 -1.71
C LYS A 273 -17.64 19.54 -2.60
N VAL A 274 -18.21 19.02 -3.68
CA VAL A 274 -17.58 18.02 -4.53
C VAL A 274 -16.91 18.70 -5.71
N GLY A 275 -15.66 18.33 -5.99
CA GLY A 275 -14.98 18.74 -7.22
C GLY A 275 -15.67 18.19 -8.48
N LYS A 276 -15.28 18.69 -9.65
CA LYS A 276 -15.87 18.29 -10.94
C LYS A 276 -15.85 16.77 -11.13
N THR A 277 -14.73 16.12 -10.85
CA THR A 277 -14.55 14.67 -11.00
C THR A 277 -15.50 13.88 -10.09
N GLY A 278 -15.50 14.16 -8.79
CA GLY A 278 -16.37 13.51 -7.83
C GLY A 278 -17.86 13.74 -8.12
N PHE A 279 -18.22 14.92 -8.63
CA PHE A 279 -19.60 15.20 -9.05
C PHE A 279 -20.02 14.26 -10.19
N HIS A 280 -19.20 14.15 -11.24
CA HIS A 280 -19.48 13.23 -12.35
C HIS A 280 -19.56 11.78 -11.88
N LEU A 281 -18.67 11.34 -10.99
CA LEU A 281 -18.70 9.99 -10.43
C LEU A 281 -19.97 9.73 -9.61
N ALA A 282 -20.37 10.67 -8.75
CA ALA A 282 -21.58 10.53 -7.95
C ALA A 282 -22.84 10.44 -8.82
N VAL A 283 -22.94 11.28 -9.86
CA VAL A 283 -24.05 11.23 -10.82
C VAL A 283 -24.06 9.90 -11.57
N ASP A 284 -22.91 9.44 -12.07
CA ASP A 284 -22.77 8.17 -12.79
C ASP A 284 -23.17 6.97 -11.92
N ILE A 285 -22.79 6.98 -10.63
CA ILE A 285 -23.23 5.98 -9.65
C ILE A 285 -24.76 6.03 -9.47
N CYS A 286 -25.33 7.22 -9.24
CA CYS A 286 -26.78 7.36 -9.06
C CYS A 286 -27.55 6.85 -10.27
N LEU A 287 -27.15 7.24 -11.48
CA LEU A 287 -27.79 6.78 -12.72
C LEU A 287 -27.70 5.26 -12.87
N PHE A 288 -26.51 4.69 -12.64
CA PHE A 288 -26.33 3.24 -12.68
C PHE A 288 -27.25 2.50 -11.70
N LEU A 289 -27.33 2.96 -10.45
CA LEU A 289 -28.17 2.36 -9.42
C LEU A 289 -29.66 2.48 -9.75
N VAL A 290 -30.13 3.65 -10.21
CA VAL A 290 -31.52 3.86 -10.63
C VAL A 290 -31.88 2.94 -11.81
N CYS A 291 -31.01 2.84 -12.81
CA CYS A 291 -31.21 1.91 -13.92
C CYS A 291 -31.30 0.45 -13.45
N MET A 292 -30.51 0.05 -12.46
CA MET A 292 -30.56 -1.30 -11.88
C MET A 292 -31.84 -1.55 -11.06
N MET A 293 -32.39 -0.52 -10.40
CA MET A 293 -33.60 -0.62 -9.58
C MET A 293 -34.89 -0.64 -10.41
N PHE A 294 -34.93 0.10 -11.52
CA PHE A 294 -36.13 0.26 -12.36
C PHE A 294 -36.03 -0.41 -13.74
N GLY A 295 -34.85 -0.88 -14.11
CA GLY A 295 -34.63 -1.65 -15.33
C GLY A 295 -35.38 -2.97 -15.22
N ARG A 296 -36.49 -3.07 -15.97
CA ARG A 296 -37.23 -4.32 -16.13
C ARG A 296 -36.28 -5.41 -16.61
N GLU A 297 -36.28 -6.54 -15.91
CA GLU A 297 -35.79 -7.80 -16.48
C GLU A 297 -36.70 -8.12 -17.68
N HIS A 298 -36.15 -8.00 -18.88
CA HIS A 298 -36.69 -8.58 -20.11
C HIS A 298 -35.86 -9.81 -20.45
#